data_AF-A0A7C3REG1-F1
#
_entry.id   AF-A0A7C3REG1-F1
#
_cell.length_a   1.000
_cell.length_b   1.000
_cell.length_c   1.000
_cell.angle_alpha   90.00
_cell.angle_beta   90.00
_cell.angle_gamma   90.00
#
_symmetry.space_group_name_H-M   'P 1'
#
loop_
_entity.id
_entity.type
_entity.pdbx_description
1 polymer ?
#
loop_
_entity_poly.entity_id
_entity_poly.type
_entity_poly.pdbx_seq_one_letter_code
_entity_poly.pdbx_strand_id
1 'polypeptide(L)' 'MNAPIRILHVDGDSFFASCEIALDDRLQGRPVWVGGGRHGDGIVIAANREA' A
#
# COMPACT_ATOMS: atom_id res chain seq x y z
N MET A 1 -12.22 -29.06 27.86
CA MET A 1 -11.51 -28.89 26.57
C MET A 1 -11.46 -27.40 26.28
N ASN A 2 -10.28 -26.82 26.08
CA ASN A 2 -10.17 -25.38 25.79
C ASN A 2 -10.67 -25.12 24.36
N ALA A 3 -11.46 -24.07 24.15
CA ALA A 3 -11.90 -23.73 22.80
C ALA A 3 -10.68 -23.39 21.92
N PRO A 4 -10.67 -23.78 20.63
CA PRO A 4 -9.55 -23.45 19.74
C PRO A 4 -9.41 -21.93 19.58
N ILE A 5 -8.16 -21.45 19.60
CA ILE A 5 -7.83 -20.04 19.37
C ILE A 5 -8.11 -19.70 17.91
N ARG A 6 -8.86 -18.62 17.68
CA ARG A 6 -9.12 -18.07 16.34
C ARG A 6 -8.18 -16.89 16.12
N ILE A 7 -7.28 -17.01 15.14
CA ILE A 7 -6.32 -15.96 14.77
C ILE A 7 -6.75 -15.38 13.44
N LEU A 8 -6.86 -14.05 13.37
CA LEU A 8 -7.12 -13.30 12.14
C LEU A 8 -5.88 -12.48 11.78
N HIS A 9 -5.44 -12.62 10.53
CA HIS A 9 -4.43 -11.75 9.94
C HIS A 9 -5.13 -10.78 8.97
N VAL A 10 -4.79 -9.49 9.07
CA VAL A 10 -5.31 -8.44 8.20
C VAL A 10 -4.11 -7.72 7.61
N ASP A 11 -4.11 -7.56 6.29
CA ASP A 11 -3.08 -6.87 5.53
C ASP A 11 -3.74 -5.78 4.67
N GLY A 12 -3.09 -4.62 4.57
CA GLY A 12 -3.62 -3.48 3.83
C GLY A 12 -3.19 -3.52 2.37
N ASP A 13 -4.16 -3.57 1.45
CA ASP A 13 -3.90 -3.56 0.01
C ASP A 13 -3.06 -2.34 -0.38
N SER A 14 -1.84 -2.58 -0.85
CA SER A 14 -0.89 -1.55 -1.30
C SER A 14 -0.79 -0.36 -0.33
N PHE A 15 -0.70 -0.65 0.98
CA PHE A 15 -0.98 0.29 2.07
C PHE A 15 -0.50 1.73 1.85
N PHE A 16 0.77 1.96 1.55
CA PHE A 16 1.27 3.33 1.35
C PHE A 16 0.68 4.01 0.11
N ALA A 17 0.51 3.32 -1.01
CA ALA A 17 -0.14 3.89 -2.18
C ALA A 17 -1.62 4.20 -1.91
N SER A 18 -2.30 3.33 -1.16
CA SER A 18 -3.69 3.54 -0.73
C SER A 18 -3.85 4.75 0.20
N CYS A 19 -2.88 5.00 1.09
CA CYS A 19 -2.86 6.23 1.91
C CYS A 19 -2.74 7.49 1.05
N GLU A 20 -1.82 7.53 0.08
CA GLU A 20 -1.66 8.69 -0.81
C GLU A 20 -2.93 8.95 -1.63
N ILE A 21 -3.54 7.89 -2.16
CA ILE A 21 -4.79 7.97 -2.93
C ILE A 21 -5.98 8.45 -2.07
N ALA A 22 -6.02 8.07 -0.78
CA ALA A 22 -7.04 8.53 0.16
C ALA A 22 -6.83 10.00 0.59
N LEU A 23 -5.59 10.49 0.57
CA LEU A 23 -5.25 11.87 0.91
C LEU A 23 -5.38 12.83 -0.29
N ASP A 24 -5.23 12.33 -1.51
CA ASP A 24 -5.35 13.10 -2.75
C ASP A 24 -6.21 12.37 -3.80
N ASP A 25 -7.49 12.75 -3.87
CA ASP A 25 -8.48 12.17 -4.78
C ASP A 25 -8.09 12.24 -6.27
N ARG A 26 -7.15 13.12 -6.65
CA ARG A 26 -6.66 13.21 -8.04
C ARG A 26 -5.82 12.00 -8.44
N LEU A 27 -5.44 11.16 -7.48
CA LEU A 27 -4.71 9.91 -7.69
C LEU A 27 -5.63 8.71 -7.92
N GLN A 28 -6.94 8.84 -7.69
CA GLN A 28 -7.92 7.77 -7.91
C GLN A 28 -7.90 7.27 -9.36
N GLY A 29 -7.83 5.95 -9.54
CA GLY A 29 -7.80 5.29 -10.85
C GLY A 29 -6.52 5.52 -11.67
N ARG A 30 -5.45 6.06 -11.08
CA ARG A 30 -4.16 6.30 -11.74
C ARG A 30 -3.10 5.29 -11.29
N PRO A 31 -2.08 4.98 -12.10
CA PRO A 31 -0.88 4.31 -11.63
C PRO A 31 -0.18 5.13 -10.55
N VAL A 32 0.01 4.55 -9.37
CA VAL A 32 0.64 5.19 -8.20
C VAL A 32 1.64 4.22 -7.56
N TRP A 33 2.83 4.73 -7.27
CA TRP A 33 3.81 4.05 -6.43
C TRP A 33 4.40 5.02 -5.40
N VAL A 34 4.82 4.45 -4.28
CA VAL A 34 5.54 5.15 -3.21
C VAL A 34 6.95 4.58 -3.19
N GLY A 35 7.96 5.46 -3.20
CA GLY A 35 9.36 5.07 -3.25
C GLY A 35 10.29 6.22 -2.87
N GLY A 36 11.52 5.86 -2.52
CA GLY A 36 12.58 6.81 -2.15
C GLY A 36 13.51 7.16 -3.30
N GLY A 37 14.61 7.86 -3.00
CA GLY A 37 15.68 8.20 -3.95
C GLY A 37 15.36 9.43 -4.80
N ARG A 38 15.74 10.61 -4.31
CA ARG A 38 15.58 11.87 -5.05
C ARG A 38 16.54 12.00 -6.23
N HIS A 39 17.53 11.11 -6.32
CA HIS A 39 18.58 11.12 -7.33
C HIS A 39 18.53 9.89 -8.26
N GLY A 40 17.42 9.15 -8.26
CA GLY A 40 17.25 7.95 -9.11
C GLY A 40 17.95 6.70 -8.56
N ASP A 41 18.40 6.74 -7.31
CA ASP A 41 19.07 5.67 -6.58
C ASP A 41 18.14 4.93 -5.61
N GLY A 42 16.84 5.19 -5.69
CA GLY A 42 15.85 4.67 -4.76
C GLY A 42 15.13 3.43 -5.22
N ILE A 43 14.24 2.95 -4.35
CA ILE A 43 13.42 1.77 -4.57
C ILE A 43 11.93 2.09 -4.37
N VAL A 44 11.08 1.34 -5.06
CA VAL A 44 9.63 1.32 -4.84
C VAL A 44 9.33 0.46 -3.61
N ILE A 45 8.52 0.98 -2.68
CA ILE A 45 8.12 0.28 -1.45
C ILE A 45 6.62 -0.07 -1.43
N ALA A 46 5.81 0.54 -2.29
CA ALA A 46 4.41 0.16 -2.54
C ALA A 46 4.00 0.61 -3.95
N ALA A 47 3.11 -0.14 -4.57
CA ALA A 47 2.47 0.22 -5.84
C ALA A 47 1.01 -0.23 -5.80
N ASN A 48 0.09 0.58 -6.32
CA ASN A 48 -1.30 0.16 -6.47
C ASN A 48 -1.46 -0.79 -7.67
N ARG A 49 -2.67 -1.33 -7.85
CA ARG A 49 -2.96 -2.33 -8.90
C ARG A 49 -2.79 -1.78 -10.31
N GLU A 50 -2.95 -0.48 -10.50
CA GLU A 50 -2.87 0.21 -11.78
C GLU A 50 -1.42 0.42 -12.26
N ALA A 51 -0.43 0.25 -11.39
CA ALA A 51 0.99 0.48 -11.66
C ALA A 51 1.79 -0.80 -11.95
#